data_AF-A0A9E4IPR5-F1
#
_entry.id   AF-A0A9E4IPR5-F1
#
_cell.length_a   1.000
_cell.length_b   1.000
_cell.length_c   1.000
_cell.angle_alpha   90.00
_cell.angle_beta   90.00
_cell.angle_gamma   90.00
#
_symmetry.space_group_name_H-M   'P 1'
#
loop_
_entity.id
_entity.type
_entity.pdbx_description
1 polymer ?
#
loop_
_entity_poly.entity_id
_entity_poly.type
_entity_poly.pdbx_seq_one_letter_code
_entity_poly.pdbx_strand_id
1 'polypeptide(L)'
;MPGEPTVKSAPARPVPDLDVLDGVQRRLLWLATRIVDVANRREGLEIKVGGHQASCASMVSIMTALWFAHIDGDDKVAIKPHASPVYHAIKYLTGELDRSYLTTLRKRGGLQAYPSRTKDPDVADFSTGSVGLGAVAPLFSALVRRYTDAHFEPSPPARFIATVGDAELDEGNVWEAIADPVTHGLGNF
;
A
#
# COMPACT_ATOMS: atom_id res chain seq x y z
N MET A 1 26.45 0.44 -31.34
CA MET A 1 25.29 1.05 -30.66
C MET A 1 24.33 -0.08 -30.31
N PRO A 2 24.21 -0.51 -29.05
CA PRO A 2 23.15 -1.43 -28.67
C PRO A 2 21.81 -0.69 -28.83
N GLY A 3 20.87 -1.29 -29.56
CA GLY A 3 19.56 -0.68 -29.84
C GLY A 3 18.76 -0.46 -28.56
N GLU A 4 18.01 0.64 -28.52
CA GLU A 4 17.02 0.90 -27.48
C GLU A 4 16.06 -0.30 -27.35
N PRO A 5 15.85 -0.83 -26.13
CA PRO A 5 14.86 -1.87 -25.93
C PRO A 5 13.48 -1.30 -26.28
N THR A 6 12.86 -1.84 -27.32
CA THR A 6 11.47 -1.53 -27.67
C THR A 6 10.56 -2.02 -26.54
N VAL A 7 10.13 -1.11 -25.68
CA VAL A 7 9.07 -1.35 -24.70
C VAL A 7 7.80 -1.69 -25.48
N LYS A 8 7.37 -2.96 -25.43
CA LYS A 8 6.05 -3.34 -25.95
C LYS A 8 5.01 -2.63 -25.08
N SER A 9 4.35 -1.61 -25.62
CA SER A 9 3.23 -0.95 -24.94
C SER A 9 2.17 -1.99 -24.60
N ALA A 10 1.89 -2.16 -23.31
CA ALA A 10 0.78 -3.00 -22.87
C ALA A 10 -0.54 -2.49 -23.50
N PRO A 11 -1.50 -3.38 -23.81
CA PRO A 11 -2.80 -2.95 -24.31
C PRO A 11 -3.42 -1.93 -23.35
N ALA A 12 -4.00 -0.86 -23.90
CA ALA A 12 -4.66 0.17 -23.10
C ALA A 12 -5.73 -0.47 -22.21
N ARG A 13 -5.56 -0.34 -20.90
CA ARG A 13 -6.51 -0.88 -19.93
C ARG A 13 -7.84 -0.12 -20.08
N PRO A 14 -9.00 -0.79 -20.03
CA PRO A 14 -10.29 -0.10 -20.11
C PRO A 14 -10.35 1.02 -19.06
N VAL A 15 -10.85 2.19 -19.48
CA VAL A 15 -11.02 3.33 -18.58
C VAL A 15 -12.02 2.93 -17.49
N PRO A 16 -11.66 3.03 -16.21
CA PRO A 16 -12.57 2.69 -15.12
C PRO A 16 -13.78 3.63 -15.13
N ASP A 17 -14.94 3.09 -14.77
CA ASP A 17 -16.13 3.90 -14.50
C ASP A 17 -15.91 4.71 -13.22
N LEU A 18 -15.85 6.04 -13.36
CA LEU A 18 -15.59 6.96 -12.27
C LEU A 18 -16.72 6.99 -11.24
N ASP A 19 -17.97 6.75 -11.63
CA ASP A 19 -19.10 6.71 -10.71
C ASP A 19 -19.02 5.46 -9.83
N VAL A 20 -18.59 4.33 -10.40
CA VAL A 20 -18.32 3.10 -9.65
C VAL A 20 -17.16 3.33 -8.68
N LEU A 21 -16.05 3.94 -9.14
CA LEU A 21 -14.92 4.24 -8.26
C LEU A 21 -15.29 5.19 -7.12
N ASP A 22 -16.14 6.20 -7.36
CA ASP A 22 -16.63 7.07 -6.28
C ASP A 22 -17.49 6.29 -5.27
N GLY A 23 -18.35 5.39 -5.74
CA GLY A 23 -19.10 4.47 -4.88
C GLY A 23 -18.20 3.62 -3.97
N VAL A 24 -17.14 3.04 -4.53
CA VAL A 24 -16.14 2.26 -3.79
C VAL A 24 -15.39 3.16 -2.80
N GLN A 25 -14.92 4.33 -3.24
CA GLN A 25 -14.21 5.30 -2.41
C GLN A 25 -15.03 5.71 -1.18
N ARG A 26 -16.32 6.05 -1.37
CA ARG A 26 -17.23 6.41 -0.27
C ARG A 26 -17.39 5.26 0.73
N ARG A 27 -17.45 4.02 0.23
CA ARG A 27 -17.53 2.81 1.08
C ARG A 27 -16.24 2.60 1.87
N LEU A 28 -15.08 2.75 1.23
CA LEU A 28 -13.77 2.64 1.87
C LEU A 28 -13.58 3.70 2.96
N LEU A 29 -13.90 4.96 2.67
CA LEU A 29 -13.83 6.04 3.65
C LEU A 29 -14.72 5.75 4.85
N TRP A 30 -15.97 5.35 4.62
CA TRP A 30 -16.90 5.00 5.69
C TRP A 30 -16.34 3.85 6.55
N LEU A 31 -15.87 2.78 5.93
CA LEU A 31 -15.29 1.63 6.64
C LEU A 31 -14.07 2.04 7.47
N ALA A 32 -13.11 2.77 6.89
CA ALA A 32 -11.92 3.25 7.58
C ALA A 32 -12.28 4.10 8.81
N THR A 33 -13.23 5.03 8.66
CA THR A 33 -13.73 5.84 9.78
C THR A 33 -14.39 4.97 10.87
N ARG A 34 -15.21 3.98 10.49
CA ARG A 34 -15.89 3.07 11.42
C ARG A 34 -14.93 2.14 12.15
N ILE A 35 -13.90 1.62 11.50
CA ILE A 35 -12.85 0.80 12.12
C ILE A 35 -12.21 1.59 13.28
N VAL A 36 -11.84 2.85 13.04
CA VAL A 36 -11.25 3.73 14.06
C VAL A 36 -12.27 4.09 15.15
N ASP A 37 -13.50 4.46 14.79
CA ASP A 37 -14.55 4.81 15.76
C ASP A 37 -14.85 3.65 16.71
N VAL A 38 -15.05 2.44 16.17
CA VAL A 38 -15.31 1.24 16.98
C VAL A 38 -14.13 0.94 17.91
N ALA A 39 -12.89 1.04 17.42
CA ALA A 39 -11.71 0.82 18.25
C ALA A 39 -11.64 1.76 19.46
N ASN A 40 -12.10 3.00 19.30
CA ASN A 40 -12.09 4.03 20.35
C ASN A 40 -13.33 4.01 21.26
N ARG A 41 -14.34 3.19 20.94
CA ARG A 41 -15.57 3.01 21.73
C ARG A 41 -15.62 1.68 22.49
N ARG A 42 -14.55 0.87 22.47
CA ARG A 42 -14.52 -0.39 23.24
C ARG A 42 -14.61 -0.09 24.73
N GLU A 43 -15.41 -0.89 25.43
CA GLU A 43 -15.55 -0.79 26.89
C GLU A 43 -14.25 -1.18 27.61
N GLY A 44 -14.05 -0.65 28.82
CA GLY A 44 -12.89 -0.98 29.65
C GLY A 44 -11.57 -0.32 29.20
N LEU A 45 -11.63 0.66 28.30
CA LEU A 45 -10.46 1.46 27.92
C LEU A 45 -10.32 2.68 28.83
N GLU A 46 -9.21 2.76 29.58
CA GLU A 46 -8.85 3.98 30.32
C GLU A 46 -8.41 5.11 29.37
N ILE A 47 -7.79 4.75 28.24
CA ILE A 47 -7.30 5.68 27.21
C ILE A 47 -7.77 5.21 25.83
N LYS A 48 -8.15 6.17 25.00
CA LYS A 48 -8.49 5.95 23.59
C LYS A 48 -7.34 5.27 22.85
N VAL A 49 -7.67 4.22 22.11
CA VAL A 49 -6.72 3.40 21.37
C VAL A 49 -6.08 4.15 20.20
N GLY A 50 -6.73 5.19 19.66
CA GLY A 50 -6.23 6.05 18.59
C GLY A 50 -6.55 5.56 17.18
N GLY A 51 -5.89 6.14 16.18
CA GLY A 51 -6.11 5.89 14.74
C GLY A 51 -6.17 7.19 13.94
N HIS A 52 -5.69 7.18 12.69
CA HIS A 52 -5.42 8.39 11.91
C HIS A 52 -6.48 8.64 10.83
N GLN A 53 -7.65 9.15 11.21
CA GLN A 53 -8.76 9.40 10.26
C GLN A 53 -8.39 10.42 9.18
N ALA A 54 -7.65 11.47 9.52
CA ALA A 54 -7.23 12.49 8.55
C ALA A 54 -6.30 11.91 7.47
N SER A 55 -5.32 11.09 7.87
CA SER A 55 -4.44 10.41 6.91
C SER A 55 -5.18 9.38 6.04
N CYS A 56 -6.26 8.78 6.56
CA CYS A 56 -7.12 7.90 5.77
C CYS A 56 -7.88 8.70 4.70
N ALA A 57 -8.51 9.81 5.12
CA ALA A 57 -9.29 10.67 4.23
C ALA A 57 -8.44 11.25 3.10
N SER A 58 -7.18 11.62 3.37
CA SER A 58 -6.28 12.14 2.33
C SER A 58 -5.81 11.08 1.33
N MET A 59 -5.81 9.80 1.72
CA MET A 59 -5.28 8.70 0.91
C MET A 59 -6.35 7.91 0.15
N VAL A 60 -7.63 8.04 0.52
CA VAL A 60 -8.68 7.15 0.02
C VAL A 60 -8.83 7.18 -1.51
N SER A 61 -8.71 8.34 -2.15
CA SER A 61 -8.81 8.46 -3.60
C SER A 61 -7.66 7.77 -4.33
N ILE A 62 -6.42 8.00 -3.87
CA ILE A 62 -5.21 7.37 -4.43
C ILE A 62 -5.30 5.85 -4.27
N MET A 63 -5.65 5.37 -3.08
CA MET A 63 -5.74 3.94 -2.81
C MET A 63 -6.92 3.28 -3.56
N THR A 64 -8.04 3.99 -3.75
CA THR A 64 -9.14 3.47 -4.57
C THR A 64 -8.70 3.30 -6.02
N ALA A 65 -8.06 4.31 -6.62
CA ALA A 65 -7.55 4.23 -7.98
C ALA A 65 -6.48 3.13 -8.13
N LEU A 66 -5.57 2.99 -7.17
CA LEU A 66 -4.58 1.92 -7.18
C LEU A 66 -5.26 0.55 -7.19
N TRP A 67 -6.06 0.20 -6.18
CA TRP A 67 -6.59 -1.16 -6.02
C TRP A 67 -7.68 -1.56 -7.01
N PHE A 68 -8.52 -0.61 -7.44
CA PHE A 68 -9.71 -0.93 -8.24
C PHE A 68 -9.59 -0.54 -9.71
N ALA A 69 -8.45 0.01 -10.12
CA ALA A 69 -8.22 0.39 -11.51
C ALA A 69 -6.78 0.15 -11.99
N HIS A 70 -5.79 0.37 -11.13
CA HIS A 70 -4.42 0.53 -11.59
C HIS A 70 -3.48 -0.61 -11.27
N ILE A 71 -3.58 -1.32 -10.15
CA ILE A 71 -2.69 -2.46 -9.85
C ILE A 71 -3.27 -3.77 -10.38
N ASP A 72 -2.39 -4.71 -10.73
CA ASP A 72 -2.75 -6.06 -11.16
C ASP A 72 -1.59 -7.04 -10.98
N GLY A 73 -1.89 -8.32 -11.20
CA GLY A 73 -0.90 -9.40 -11.21
C GLY A 73 -0.02 -9.41 -9.96
N ASP A 74 1.28 -9.25 -10.17
CA ASP A 74 2.31 -9.34 -9.14
C ASP A 74 2.76 -7.99 -8.57
N ASP A 75 2.05 -6.89 -8.89
CA ASP A 75 2.34 -5.57 -8.32
C ASP A 75 2.39 -5.61 -6.78
N LYS A 76 3.30 -4.82 -6.20
CA LYS A 76 3.54 -4.73 -4.76
C LYS A 76 3.40 -3.30 -4.28
N VAL A 77 2.64 -3.07 -3.21
CA VAL A 77 2.36 -1.72 -2.72
C VAL A 77 2.75 -1.55 -1.26
N ALA A 78 3.64 -0.60 -0.99
CA ALA A 78 3.88 -0.08 0.35
C ALA A 78 2.97 1.14 0.58
N ILE A 79 2.04 1.04 1.52
CA ILE A 79 1.15 2.16 1.84
C ILE A 79 1.76 3.07 2.92
N LYS A 80 1.29 4.32 2.94
CA LYS A 80 1.52 5.24 4.06
C LYS A 80 0.99 4.58 5.35
N PRO A 81 1.80 4.41 6.41
CA PRO A 81 1.43 3.58 7.56
C PRO A 81 0.11 4.00 8.21
N HIS A 82 -0.09 5.31 8.34
CA HIS A 82 -1.26 5.89 8.99
C HIS A 82 -2.57 5.72 8.19
N ALA A 83 -2.49 5.29 6.92
CA ALA A 83 -3.64 4.94 6.09
C ALA A 83 -4.06 3.46 6.24
N SER A 84 -3.50 2.71 7.20
CA SER A 84 -3.83 1.29 7.43
C SER A 84 -5.33 0.98 7.53
N PRO A 85 -6.21 1.82 8.14
CA PRO A 85 -7.64 1.52 8.15
C PRO A 85 -8.28 1.50 6.76
N VAL A 86 -7.79 2.32 5.82
CA VAL A 86 -8.23 2.26 4.41
C VAL A 86 -7.76 0.96 3.78
N TYR A 87 -6.50 0.56 4.03
CA TYR A 87 -5.97 -0.70 3.53
C TYR A 87 -6.78 -1.89 4.02
N HIS A 88 -7.03 -2.01 5.32
CA HIS A 88 -7.87 -3.09 5.85
C HIS A 88 -9.30 -3.06 5.26
N ALA A 89 -9.86 -1.87 5.01
CA ALA A 89 -11.15 -1.74 4.32
C ALA A 89 -11.08 -2.25 2.86
N ILE A 90 -9.98 -1.97 2.15
CA ILE A 90 -9.73 -2.51 0.80
C ILE A 90 -9.67 -4.03 0.87
N LYS A 91 -8.84 -4.59 1.76
CA LYS A 91 -8.69 -6.05 1.91
C LYS A 91 -10.01 -6.72 2.28
N TYR A 92 -10.87 -6.05 3.04
CA TYR A 92 -12.23 -6.53 3.30
C TYR A 92 -13.11 -6.51 2.05
N LEU A 93 -13.11 -5.43 1.27
CA LEU A 93 -13.91 -5.32 0.05
C LEU A 93 -13.41 -6.26 -1.08
N THR A 94 -12.13 -6.59 -1.11
CA THR A 94 -11.54 -7.57 -2.04
C THR A 94 -11.71 -9.02 -1.55
N GLY A 95 -12.26 -9.23 -0.35
CA GLY A 95 -12.52 -10.57 0.21
C GLY A 95 -11.31 -11.23 0.87
N GLU A 96 -10.22 -10.51 1.05
CA GLU A 96 -8.96 -11.00 1.64
C GLU A 96 -8.89 -10.83 3.16
N LEU A 97 -9.81 -10.06 3.75
CA LEU A 97 -9.93 -9.85 5.18
C LEU A 97 -11.34 -10.21 5.66
N ASP A 98 -11.42 -11.09 6.66
CA ASP A 98 -12.71 -11.43 7.26
C ASP A 98 -13.32 -10.26 8.05
N ARG A 99 -14.65 -10.15 7.99
CA ARG A 99 -15.41 -9.07 8.64
C ARG A 99 -15.15 -8.98 10.15
N SER A 100 -14.91 -10.11 10.82
CA SER A 100 -14.69 -10.15 12.27
C SER A 100 -13.48 -9.33 12.70
N TYR A 101 -12.49 -9.12 11.82
CA TYR A 101 -11.31 -8.32 12.11
C TYR A 101 -11.55 -6.81 12.10
N LEU A 102 -12.58 -6.31 11.41
CA LEU A 102 -12.82 -4.86 11.26
C LEU A 102 -13.02 -4.13 12.60
N THR A 103 -13.44 -4.84 13.64
CA THR A 103 -13.64 -4.28 14.98
C THR A 103 -12.44 -4.49 15.90
N THR A 104 -11.32 -4.99 15.38
CA THR A 104 -10.15 -5.46 16.17
C THR A 104 -8.89 -4.59 16.02
N LEU A 105 -8.96 -3.43 15.36
CA LEU A 105 -7.85 -2.47 15.26
C LEU A 105 -7.15 -2.24 16.60
N ARG A 106 -5.82 -2.44 16.62
CA ARG A 106 -4.93 -2.31 17.79
C ARG A 106 -5.28 -3.22 18.98
N LYS A 107 -6.10 -4.26 18.76
CA LYS A 107 -6.28 -5.35 19.72
C LYS A 107 -5.15 -6.36 19.55
N ARG A 108 -4.66 -6.96 20.64
CA ARG A 108 -3.71 -8.07 20.55
C ARG A 108 -4.32 -9.22 19.72
N GLY A 109 -3.61 -9.65 18.68
CA GLY A 109 -4.08 -10.66 17.72
C GLY A 109 -5.14 -10.16 16.73
N GLY A 110 -5.41 -8.86 16.68
CA GLY A 110 -6.24 -8.21 15.67
C GLY A 110 -5.42 -7.35 14.70
N LEU A 111 -6.11 -6.49 13.96
CA LEU A 111 -5.50 -5.56 13.00
C LEU A 111 -4.48 -4.65 13.68
N GLN A 112 -3.31 -4.49 13.08
CA GLN A 112 -2.23 -3.66 13.59
C GLN A 112 -2.50 -2.17 13.37
N ALA A 113 -1.75 -1.32 14.06
CA ALA A 113 -1.83 0.12 13.84
C ALA A 113 -1.35 0.52 12.44
N TYR A 114 -0.36 -0.20 11.92
CA TYR A 114 0.31 0.00 10.64
C TYR A 114 0.48 -1.37 9.98
N PRO A 115 0.50 -1.45 8.64
CA PRO A 115 0.63 -2.72 7.94
C PRO A 115 1.82 -3.52 8.45
N SER A 116 1.58 -4.79 8.72
CA SER A 116 2.57 -5.72 9.23
C SER A 116 2.46 -7.08 8.58
N ARG A 117 3.50 -7.46 7.82
CA ARG A 117 3.59 -8.77 7.15
C ARG A 117 3.43 -9.99 8.06
N THR A 118 3.72 -9.84 9.36
CA THR A 118 3.80 -10.95 10.31
C THR A 118 2.70 -10.93 11.38
N LYS A 119 1.96 -9.83 11.51
CA LYS A 119 1.01 -9.63 12.61
C LYS A 119 -0.41 -9.32 12.13
N ASP A 120 -0.56 -8.79 10.93
CA ASP A 120 -1.88 -8.60 10.35
C ASP A 120 -2.43 -9.91 9.77
N PRO A 121 -3.74 -10.14 9.88
CA PRO A 121 -4.41 -11.26 9.21
C PRO A 121 -4.48 -11.07 7.69
N ASP A 122 -4.55 -9.82 7.23
CA ASP A 122 -4.38 -9.45 5.83
C ASP A 122 -2.88 -9.31 5.52
N VAL A 123 -2.42 -10.04 4.49
CA VAL A 123 -1.01 -10.03 4.12
C VAL A 123 -0.70 -8.76 3.34
N ALA A 124 0.03 -7.85 3.98
CA ALA A 124 0.64 -6.70 3.31
C ALA A 124 1.88 -7.10 2.51
N ASP A 125 2.17 -6.38 1.41
CA ASP A 125 3.42 -6.57 0.67
C ASP A 125 4.61 -6.08 1.48
N PHE A 126 4.45 -4.97 2.22
CA PHE A 126 5.50 -4.35 3.02
C PHE A 126 4.99 -3.99 4.42
N SER A 127 5.86 -4.15 5.42
CA SER A 127 5.62 -3.56 6.74
C SER A 127 6.05 -2.10 6.72
N THR A 128 5.16 -1.16 7.02
CA THR A 128 5.43 0.29 6.85
C THR A 128 5.41 1.10 8.14
N GLY A 129 5.34 0.44 9.30
CA GLY A 129 5.22 1.12 10.60
C GLY A 129 6.41 2.02 11.00
N SER A 130 7.59 1.84 10.39
CA SER A 130 8.69 2.80 10.49
C SER A 130 8.61 3.75 9.30
N VAL A 131 8.42 5.04 9.59
CA VAL A 131 8.45 6.11 8.59
C VAL A 131 9.80 6.05 7.84
N GLY A 132 9.78 6.32 6.53
CA GLY A 132 10.96 6.30 5.66
C GLY A 132 11.27 4.91 5.09
N LEU A 133 11.07 3.82 5.83
CA LEU A 133 11.33 2.45 5.31
C LEU A 133 10.27 2.02 4.29
N GLY A 134 9.01 2.39 4.50
CA GLY A 134 7.92 2.10 3.55
C GLY A 134 8.13 2.79 2.19
N ALA A 135 8.78 3.96 2.19
CA ALA A 135 9.09 4.70 0.97
C ALA A 135 10.18 4.02 0.12
N VAL A 136 11.22 3.46 0.75
CA VAL A 136 12.39 2.91 0.04
C VAL A 136 12.31 1.40 -0.20
N ALA A 137 11.55 0.65 0.60
CA ALA A 137 11.49 -0.80 0.46
C ALA A 137 11.00 -1.27 -0.93
N PRO A 138 9.98 -0.63 -1.57
CA PRO A 138 9.60 -0.96 -2.95
C PRO A 138 10.73 -0.73 -3.96
N LEU A 139 11.52 0.35 -3.80
CA LEU A 139 12.64 0.66 -4.69
C LEU A 139 13.71 -0.45 -4.67
N PHE A 140 14.15 -0.86 -3.48
CA PHE A 140 15.11 -1.96 -3.36
C PHE A 140 14.51 -3.32 -3.76
N SER A 141 13.19 -3.50 -3.61
CA SER A 141 12.52 -4.70 -4.11
C SER A 141 12.52 -4.77 -5.64
N ALA A 142 12.34 -3.64 -6.32
CA ALA A 142 12.49 -3.56 -7.77
C ALA A 142 13.95 -3.86 -8.19
N LEU A 143 14.94 -3.41 -7.43
CA LEU A 143 16.35 -3.76 -7.66
C LEU A 143 16.59 -5.26 -7.56
N VAL A 144 16.13 -5.88 -6.48
CA VAL A 144 16.23 -7.33 -6.29
C VAL A 144 15.50 -8.06 -7.41
N ARG A 145 14.32 -7.58 -7.82
CA ARG A 145 13.55 -8.16 -8.91
C ARG A 145 14.31 -8.17 -10.24
N ARG A 146 14.91 -7.03 -10.60
CA ARG A 146 15.76 -6.91 -11.80
C ARG A 146 16.98 -7.84 -11.73
N TYR A 147 17.59 -7.96 -10.55
CA TYR A 147 18.69 -8.89 -10.34
C TYR A 147 18.23 -10.34 -10.52
N THR A 148 17.12 -10.75 -9.90
CA THR A 148 16.64 -12.12 -10.02
C THR A 148 16.24 -12.48 -11.45
N ASP A 149 15.58 -11.57 -12.16
CA ASP A 149 15.18 -11.78 -13.55
C ASP A 149 16.40 -11.89 -14.50
N ALA A 150 17.55 -11.30 -14.15
CA ALA A 150 18.79 -11.41 -14.91
C ALA A 150 19.59 -12.68 -14.64
N HIS A 151 19.37 -13.33 -13.48
CA HIS A 151 20.15 -14.47 -13.02
C HIS A 151 19.38 -15.80 -12.96
N PHE A 152 18.05 -15.74 -12.99
CA PHE A 152 17.15 -16.88 -12.87
C PHE A 152 16.01 -16.81 -13.91
N GLU A 153 15.01 -17.69 -13.79
CA GLU A 153 13.84 -17.64 -14.65
C GLU A 153 13.06 -16.33 -14.41
N PRO A 154 12.81 -15.53 -15.47
CA PRO A 154 12.12 -14.26 -15.32
C PRO A 154 10.69 -14.44 -14.79
N SER A 155 10.32 -13.63 -13.81
CA SER A 155 8.95 -13.60 -13.29
C SER A 155 8.02 -12.71 -14.14
N PRO A 156 6.69 -12.85 -14.04
CA PRO A 156 5.73 -11.96 -14.72
C PRO A 156 5.94 -10.49 -14.33
N PRO A 157 5.80 -9.52 -15.25
CA PRO A 157 6.04 -8.10 -14.96
C PRO A 157 5.31 -7.62 -13.69
N ALA A 158 5.98 -6.82 -12.87
CA ALA A 158 5.44 -6.29 -11.62
C ALA A 158 6.00 -4.90 -11.34
N ARG A 159 5.14 -4.01 -10.82
CA ARG A 159 5.52 -2.69 -10.33
C ARG A 159 5.61 -2.69 -8.81
N PHE A 160 6.52 -1.89 -8.31
CA PHE A 160 6.75 -1.69 -6.87
C PHE A 160 6.40 -0.24 -6.55
N ILE A 161 5.31 -0.05 -5.83
CA ILE A 161 4.68 1.27 -5.63
C ILE A 161 4.79 1.64 -4.15
N ALA A 162 5.22 2.87 -3.87
CA ALA A 162 5.16 3.45 -2.54
C ALA A 162 4.16 4.61 -2.53
N THR A 163 3.23 4.62 -1.58
CA THR A 163 2.48 5.84 -1.24
C THR A 163 3.11 6.45 0.00
N VAL A 164 3.53 7.70 -0.08
CA VAL A 164 4.32 8.36 0.97
C VAL A 164 3.63 9.61 1.49
N GLY A 165 3.87 9.95 2.75
CA GLY A 165 3.57 11.28 3.26
C GLY A 165 4.59 12.31 2.77
N ASP A 166 4.20 13.58 2.70
CA ASP A 166 5.11 14.70 2.47
C ASP A 166 6.17 14.79 3.58
N ALA A 167 5.76 14.77 4.85
CA ALA A 167 6.69 14.78 5.98
C ALA A 167 7.58 13.53 6.06
N GLU A 168 7.18 12.41 5.44
CA GLU A 168 8.00 11.20 5.35
C GLU A 168 9.19 11.39 4.41
N LEU A 169 9.14 12.37 3.49
CA LEU A 169 10.26 12.71 2.61
C LEU A 169 11.42 13.41 3.34
N ASP A 170 11.22 13.86 4.58
CA ASP A 170 12.28 14.43 5.41
C ASP A 170 13.17 13.33 6.03
N GLU A 171 12.78 12.06 5.93
CA GLU A 171 13.64 10.94 6.32
C GLU A 171 14.81 10.82 5.33
N GLY A 172 16.03 11.00 5.83
CA GLY A 172 17.23 11.09 4.98
C GLY A 172 17.43 9.86 4.07
N ASN A 173 17.02 8.68 4.53
CA ASN A 173 17.14 7.43 3.78
C ASN A 173 16.37 7.47 2.45
N VAL A 174 15.30 8.27 2.34
CA VAL A 174 14.51 8.39 1.11
C VAL A 174 15.35 8.99 0.00
N TRP A 175 16.00 10.12 0.26
CA TRP A 175 16.82 10.80 -0.73
C TRP A 175 18.14 10.09 -0.98
N GLU A 176 18.73 9.45 0.03
CA GLU A 176 19.90 8.58 -0.15
C GLU A 176 19.60 7.42 -1.10
N ALA A 177 18.44 6.76 -0.95
CA ALA A 177 18.05 5.65 -1.81
C ALA A 177 17.75 6.10 -3.25
N ILE A 178 17.12 7.27 -3.43
CA ILE A 178 16.85 7.85 -4.75
C ILE A 178 18.14 8.29 -5.46
N ALA A 179 19.10 8.83 -4.72
CA ALA A 179 20.37 9.31 -5.28
C ALA A 179 21.36 8.17 -5.59
N ASP A 180 21.13 6.98 -5.06
CA ASP A 180 22.01 5.83 -5.30
C ASP A 180 21.97 5.41 -6.79
N PRO A 181 23.10 5.43 -7.51
CA PRO A 181 23.15 5.03 -8.91
C PRO A 181 22.58 3.64 -9.21
N VAL A 182 22.61 2.71 -8.26
CA VAL A 182 22.09 1.34 -8.47
C VAL A 182 20.57 1.30 -8.57
N THR A 183 19.87 2.31 -8.03
CA THR A 183 18.40 2.39 -8.05
C THR A 183 17.86 3.10 -9.29
N HIS A 184 18.74 3.66 -10.13
CA HIS A 184 18.34 4.33 -11.36
C HIS A 184 17.75 3.36 -12.41
N GLY A 185 16.77 3.86 -13.18
CA GLY A 185 16.15 3.13 -14.30
C GLY A 185 15.28 1.93 -13.89
N LEU A 186 14.90 1.83 -12.61
CA LEU A 186 14.10 0.71 -12.09
C LEU A 186 12.64 0.70 -12.53
N GLY A 187 12.13 1.80 -13.09
CA GLY A 187 10.75 1.89 -13.59
C GLY A 187 10.55 1.48 -15.05
N ASN A 188 11.63 1.10 -15.75
CA ASN A 188 11.59 0.72 -17.16
C ASN A 188 11.29 -0.79 -17.28
N PHE A 189 10.02 -1.15 -17.13
CA PHE A 189 9.51 -2.49 -17.42
C PHE A 189 8.92 -2.56 -18.83
#